data_AF-A0A5M3X7S8-F1
#
_entry.id   AF-A0A5M3X7S8-F1
#
_cell.length_a   1.000
_cell.length_b   1.000
_cell.length_c   1.000
_cell.angle_alpha   90.00
_cell.angle_beta   90.00
_cell.angle_gamma   90.00
#
_symmetry.space_group_name_H-M   'P 1'
#
loop_
_entity.id
_entity.type
_entity.pdbx_description
1 polymer ?
#
loop_
_entity_poly.entity_id
_entity_poly.type
_entity_poly.pdbx_seq_one_letter_code
_entity_poly.pdbx_strand_id
1 'polypeptide(L)'
;MWTDTDELGGYLAQIGRITLLTADQEVELAKRMEAGLYAGHLLAEPPGVSAVPRSELQAIAGEGRQARTRMIEANLRLVVTVARRYTHRGMALMDLIQEGDIGLIKAVDRFDYRRGAKFSTYATWWIRKTIAQALAGEPWPISVPAVEAPDPSDHQPEAVMESAELLAGVRAMLGDLDAREAQVLSLKYGLTDGRTYTIGQVGRRLGMPGTWVRLLENRSLARLRARKDTRELLTML
;
A
#
# COMPACT_ATOMS: atom_id res chain seq x y z
N MET A 1 3.92 15.30 -37.42
CA MET A 1 2.63 14.76 -36.92
C MET A 1 2.50 13.25 -37.23
N TRP A 2 3.56 12.45 -37.01
CA TRP A 2 3.60 11.01 -37.40
C TRP A 2 4.28 10.10 -36.35
N THR A 3 4.71 10.61 -35.20
CA THR A 3 5.45 9.84 -34.17
C THR A 3 4.52 9.18 -33.15
N ASP A 4 3.43 9.86 -32.79
CA ASP A 4 2.54 9.47 -31.68
C ASP A 4 1.73 8.19 -31.95
N THR A 5 1.44 7.91 -33.23
CA THR A 5 0.68 6.71 -33.64
C THR A 5 1.55 5.45 -33.66
N ASP A 6 2.83 5.60 -34.00
CA ASP A 6 3.81 4.51 -34.04
C ASP A 6 4.25 4.11 -32.62
N GLU A 7 4.45 5.11 -31.75
CA GLU A 7 4.76 4.89 -30.33
C GLU A 7 3.63 4.15 -29.58
N LEU A 8 2.39 4.59 -29.76
CA LEU A 8 1.22 3.91 -29.19
C LEU A 8 1.10 2.47 -29.70
N GLY A 9 1.34 2.23 -30.99
CA GLY A 9 1.32 0.90 -31.58
C GLY A 9 2.36 -0.04 -30.95
N GLY A 10 3.61 0.45 -30.80
CA GLY A 10 4.70 -0.28 -30.15
C GLY A 10 4.38 -0.63 -28.69
N TYR A 11 3.87 0.34 -27.92
CA TYR A 11 3.46 0.15 -26.54
C TYR A 11 2.34 -0.91 -26.41
N LEU A 12 1.28 -0.80 -27.22
CA LEU A 12 0.17 -1.76 -27.20
C LEU A 12 0.62 -3.19 -27.55
N ALA A 13 1.55 -3.33 -28.51
CA ALA A 13 2.14 -4.62 -28.85
C ALA A 13 2.99 -5.19 -27.71
N GLN A 14 3.74 -4.36 -26.99
CA GLN A 14 4.52 -4.77 -25.83
C GLN A 14 3.62 -5.29 -24.71
N ILE A 15 2.63 -4.51 -24.27
CA ILE A 15 1.76 -4.90 -23.15
C ILE A 15 0.85 -6.09 -23.51
N GLY A 16 0.55 -6.29 -24.79
CA GLY A 16 -0.25 -7.42 -25.28
C GLY A 16 0.44 -8.78 -25.10
N ARG A 17 1.78 -8.80 -25.04
CA ARG A 17 2.58 -10.02 -24.81
C ARG A 17 2.64 -10.43 -23.34
N ILE A 18 2.30 -9.53 -22.42
CA ILE A 18 2.39 -9.76 -20.99
C ILE A 18 1.21 -10.62 -20.54
N THR A 19 1.50 -11.73 -19.86
CA THR A 19 0.47 -12.64 -19.37
C THR A 19 -0.30 -12.02 -18.20
N LEU A 20 -1.62 -12.19 -18.23
CA LEU A 20 -2.52 -11.75 -17.17
C LEU A 20 -2.37 -12.60 -15.91
N LEU A 21 -2.68 -12.02 -14.76
CA LEU A 21 -2.66 -12.72 -13.48
C LEU A 21 -4.03 -13.29 -13.16
N THR A 22 -4.01 -14.44 -12.49
CA THR A 22 -5.16 -14.99 -11.76
C THR A 22 -5.24 -14.39 -10.36
N ALA A 23 -6.40 -14.53 -9.69
CA ALA A 23 -6.58 -14.03 -8.33
C ALA A 23 -5.54 -14.62 -7.35
N ASP A 24 -5.23 -15.91 -7.46
CA ASP A 24 -4.23 -16.56 -6.60
C ASP A 24 -2.81 -16.02 -6.85
N GLN A 25 -2.49 -15.73 -8.12
CA GLN A 25 -1.22 -15.11 -8.48
C GLN A 25 -1.11 -13.66 -7.99
N GLU A 26 -2.21 -12.89 -8.00
CA GLU A 26 -2.26 -11.54 -7.41
C GLU A 26 -1.93 -11.59 -5.91
N VAL A 27 -2.53 -12.55 -5.18
CA VAL A 27 -2.27 -12.77 -3.75
C VAL A 27 -0.81 -13.15 -3.51
N GLU A 28 -0.27 -14.07 -4.32
CA GLU A 28 1.11 -14.54 -4.18
C GLU A 28 2.13 -13.44 -4.45
N LEU A 29 1.94 -12.64 -5.49
CA LEU A 29 2.79 -11.49 -5.77
C LEU A 29 2.71 -10.45 -4.64
N ALA A 30 1.52 -10.18 -4.11
CA ALA A 30 1.35 -9.24 -3.00
C ALA A 30 2.10 -9.71 -1.73
N LYS A 31 2.10 -11.02 -1.42
CA LYS A 31 2.89 -11.58 -0.32
C LYS A 31 4.39 -11.40 -0.53
N ARG A 32 4.90 -11.67 -1.74
CA ARG A 32 6.32 -11.48 -2.09
C ARG A 32 6.73 -10.02 -2.00
N MET A 33 5.85 -9.10 -2.42
CA MET A 33 6.06 -7.67 -2.26
C MET A 33 6.15 -7.26 -0.78
N GLU A 34 5.24 -7.74 0.07
CA GLU A 34 5.30 -7.51 1.53
C GLU A 34 6.61 -8.05 2.14
N ALA A 35 7.01 -9.27 1.77
CA ALA A 35 8.23 -9.90 2.24
C ALA A 35 9.49 -9.14 1.80
N GLY A 36 9.57 -8.75 0.53
CA GLY A 36 10.72 -8.00 0.01
C GLY A 36 10.79 -6.57 0.55
N LEU A 37 9.64 -5.93 0.79
CA LEU A 37 9.59 -4.68 1.52
C LEU A 37 10.21 -4.88 2.90
N TYR A 38 9.70 -5.83 3.69
CA TYR A 38 10.21 -6.14 5.02
C TYR A 38 11.72 -6.42 5.06
N ALA A 39 12.22 -7.25 4.13
CA ALA A 39 13.64 -7.54 4.02
C ALA A 39 14.48 -6.28 3.74
N GLY A 40 13.97 -5.34 2.94
CA GLY A 40 14.59 -4.05 2.70
C GLY A 40 14.77 -3.19 3.96
N HIS A 41 13.85 -3.29 4.93
CA HIS A 41 13.98 -2.56 6.19
C HIS A 41 15.00 -3.19 7.14
N LEU A 42 14.99 -4.52 7.24
CA LEU A 42 16.02 -5.24 8.00
C LEU A 42 17.43 -4.95 7.45
N LEU A 43 17.56 -4.71 6.15
CA LEU A 43 18.83 -4.29 5.54
C LEU A 43 19.24 -2.86 5.90
N ALA A 44 18.29 -1.97 6.19
CA ALA A 44 18.52 -0.60 6.60
C ALA A 44 18.90 -0.48 8.10
N GLU A 45 18.55 -1.48 8.91
CA GLU A 45 18.97 -1.57 10.31
C GLU A 45 20.46 -1.91 10.46
N PRO A 46 21.10 -1.53 11.59
CA PRO A 46 22.50 -1.84 11.85
C PRO A 46 22.83 -3.34 11.74
N PRO A 47 24.08 -3.71 11.38
CA PRO A 47 24.54 -5.09 11.46
C PRO A 47 24.34 -5.70 12.86
N GLY A 48 23.70 -6.86 12.93
CA GLY A 48 23.50 -7.62 14.17
C GLY A 48 22.07 -7.66 14.73
N VAL A 49 21.14 -6.85 14.22
CA VAL A 49 19.73 -6.85 14.68
C VAL A 49 18.93 -8.03 14.14
N SER A 50 19.21 -8.44 12.90
CA SER A 50 18.55 -9.58 12.24
C SER A 50 19.43 -10.84 12.32
N ALA A 51 18.83 -11.95 12.74
CA ALA A 51 19.45 -13.29 12.67
C ALA A 51 19.58 -13.80 11.23
N VAL A 52 18.80 -13.26 10.28
CA VAL A 52 18.84 -13.62 8.86
C VAL A 52 20.07 -12.99 8.20
N PRO A 53 20.87 -13.75 7.44
CA PRO A 53 21.99 -13.22 6.69
C PRO A 53 21.59 -12.09 5.73
N ARG A 54 22.43 -11.05 5.63
CA ARG A 54 22.18 -9.93 4.71
C ARG A 54 22.05 -10.34 3.25
N SER A 55 22.77 -11.37 2.81
CA SER A 55 22.67 -11.92 1.45
C SER A 55 21.27 -12.47 1.15
N GLU A 56 20.68 -13.17 2.12
CA GLU A 56 19.32 -13.71 2.02
C GLU A 56 18.28 -12.60 2.04
N LEU A 57 18.44 -11.59 2.91
CA LEU A 57 17.58 -10.41 2.91
C LEU A 57 17.65 -9.65 1.57
N GLN A 58 18.83 -9.56 0.95
CA GLN A 58 18.99 -8.93 -0.37
C GLN A 58 18.26 -9.72 -1.46
N ALA A 59 18.30 -11.05 -1.40
CA ALA A 59 17.55 -11.91 -2.32
C ALA A 59 16.03 -11.69 -2.17
N ILE A 60 15.51 -11.75 -0.95
CA ILE A 60 14.08 -11.53 -0.66
C ILE A 60 13.64 -10.12 -1.08
N ALA A 61 14.45 -9.09 -0.81
CA ALA A 61 14.18 -7.73 -1.26
C ALA A 61 14.18 -7.62 -2.80
N GLY A 62 15.07 -8.36 -3.47
CA GLY A 62 15.10 -8.47 -4.93
C GLY A 62 13.85 -9.11 -5.49
N GLU A 63 13.42 -10.24 -4.92
CA GLU A 63 12.19 -10.95 -5.30
C GLU A 63 10.96 -10.07 -5.13
N GLY A 64 10.85 -9.31 -4.03
CA GLY A 64 9.73 -8.39 -3.83
C GLY A 64 9.69 -7.26 -4.86
N ARG A 65 10.85 -6.73 -5.27
CA ARG A 65 10.93 -5.74 -6.37
C ARG A 65 10.47 -6.34 -7.69
N GLN A 66 10.89 -7.56 -8.01
CA GLN A 66 10.45 -8.27 -9.22
C GLN A 66 8.95 -8.56 -9.19
N ALA A 67 8.42 -8.98 -8.03
CA ALA A 67 7.00 -9.20 -7.84
C ALA A 67 6.17 -7.93 -8.06
N ARG A 68 6.66 -6.79 -7.55
CA ARG A 68 6.06 -5.47 -7.80
C ARG A 68 6.02 -5.13 -9.29
N THR A 69 7.16 -5.26 -9.98
CA THR A 69 7.24 -5.02 -11.44
C THR A 69 6.25 -5.91 -12.18
N ARG A 70 6.22 -7.20 -11.86
CA ARG A 70 5.32 -8.17 -12.49
C ARG A 70 3.84 -7.82 -12.27
N MET A 71 3.48 -7.37 -11.06
CA MET A 71 2.13 -6.93 -10.71
C MET A 71 1.69 -5.72 -11.53
N ILE A 72 2.58 -4.74 -11.73
CA ILE A 72 2.34 -3.56 -12.57
C ILE A 72 2.16 -3.99 -14.03
N GLU A 73 3.13 -4.70 -14.58
CA GLU A 73 3.18 -5.12 -15.98
C GLU A 73 1.93 -5.90 -16.41
N ALA A 74 1.48 -6.85 -15.59
CA ALA A 74 0.31 -7.66 -15.90
C ALA A 74 -1.00 -6.84 -15.96
N ASN A 75 -1.00 -5.62 -15.41
CA ASN A 75 -2.17 -4.76 -15.30
C ASN A 75 -2.11 -3.52 -16.21
N LEU A 76 -1.07 -3.33 -17.03
CA LEU A 76 -0.98 -2.21 -17.98
C LEU A 76 -2.16 -2.17 -18.97
N ARG A 77 -2.70 -3.35 -19.35
CA ARG A 77 -3.88 -3.45 -20.22
C ARG A 77 -5.14 -2.85 -19.58
N LEU A 78 -5.26 -2.90 -18.26
CA LEU A 78 -6.36 -2.27 -17.53
C LEU A 78 -6.29 -0.75 -17.68
N VAL A 79 -5.09 -0.17 -17.59
CA VAL A 79 -4.87 1.28 -17.74
C VAL A 79 -5.37 1.76 -19.09
N VAL A 80 -4.97 1.09 -20.18
CA VAL A 80 -5.45 1.41 -21.54
C VAL A 80 -6.99 1.34 -21.62
N THR A 81 -7.59 0.32 -21.03
CA THR A 81 -9.05 0.14 -21.04
C THR A 81 -9.78 1.28 -20.32
N VAL A 82 -9.22 1.77 -19.20
CA VAL A 82 -9.78 2.89 -18.45
C VAL A 82 -9.53 4.21 -19.19
N ALA A 83 -8.30 4.46 -19.64
CA ALA A 83 -7.87 5.69 -20.30
C ALA A 83 -8.63 5.97 -21.61
N ARG A 84 -8.98 4.93 -22.38
CA ARG A 84 -9.80 5.05 -23.59
C ARG A 84 -11.14 5.75 -23.35
N ARG A 85 -11.68 5.74 -22.14
CA ARG A 85 -12.94 6.44 -21.80
C ARG A 85 -12.78 7.96 -21.66
N TYR A 86 -11.55 8.47 -21.62
CA TYR A 86 -11.25 9.88 -21.37
C TYR A 86 -10.69 10.61 -22.60
N THR A 87 -10.51 9.94 -23.73
CA THR A 87 -9.91 10.50 -24.96
C THR A 87 -10.65 11.69 -25.55
N HIS A 88 -11.95 11.82 -25.31
CA HIS A 88 -12.76 12.94 -25.80
C HIS A 88 -12.59 14.24 -24.98
N ARG A 89 -11.68 14.26 -23.98
CA ARG A 89 -11.51 15.39 -23.05
C ARG A 89 -10.28 16.26 -23.33
N GLY A 90 -9.76 16.22 -24.56
CA GLY A 90 -8.73 17.14 -25.04
C GLY A 90 -7.28 16.77 -24.70
N MET A 91 -7.03 15.56 -24.17
CA MET A 91 -5.69 15.02 -23.90
C MET A 91 -5.44 13.80 -24.78
N ALA A 92 -4.21 13.66 -25.29
CA ALA A 92 -3.83 12.52 -26.13
C ALA A 92 -3.94 11.21 -25.34
N LEU A 93 -4.23 10.11 -26.04
CA LEU A 93 -4.39 8.80 -25.38
C LEU A 93 -3.09 8.35 -24.68
N MET A 94 -1.92 8.66 -25.26
CA MET A 94 -0.64 8.34 -24.61
C MET A 94 -0.48 9.07 -23.28
N ASP A 95 -0.75 10.37 -23.23
CA ASP A 95 -0.69 11.13 -21.97
C ASP A 95 -1.67 10.57 -20.92
N LEU A 96 -2.90 10.24 -21.33
CA LEU A 96 -3.88 9.60 -20.44
C LEU A 96 -3.41 8.25 -19.92
N ILE A 97 -2.71 7.46 -20.75
CA ILE A 97 -2.12 6.18 -20.34
C ILE A 97 -1.00 6.43 -19.32
N GLN A 98 -0.11 7.38 -19.57
CA GLN A 98 0.98 7.70 -18.64
C GLN A 98 0.45 8.12 -17.26
N GLU A 99 -0.58 8.97 -17.22
CA GLU A 99 -1.25 9.38 -15.98
C GLU A 99 -1.99 8.22 -15.30
N GLY A 100 -2.55 7.32 -16.10
CA GLY A 100 -3.16 6.10 -15.62
C GLY A 100 -2.14 5.12 -15.02
N ASP A 101 -0.95 5.00 -15.61
CA ASP A 101 0.14 4.16 -15.13
C ASP A 101 0.64 4.63 -13.76
N ILE A 102 0.70 5.95 -13.53
CA ILE A 102 0.94 6.54 -12.20
C ILE A 102 -0.12 6.08 -11.19
N GLY A 103 -1.39 6.06 -11.59
CA GLY A 103 -2.49 5.56 -10.77
C GLY A 103 -2.36 4.07 -10.46
N LEU A 104 -2.03 3.26 -11.46
CA LEU A 104 -1.78 1.83 -11.29
C LEU A 104 -0.64 1.56 -10.31
N ILE A 105 0.49 2.25 -10.46
CA ILE A 105 1.63 2.13 -9.54
C ILE A 105 1.20 2.42 -8.10
N LYS A 106 0.42 3.50 -7.89
CA LYS A 106 -0.11 3.87 -6.58
C LYS A 106 -1.06 2.83 -6.00
N ALA A 107 -1.83 2.15 -6.85
CA ALA A 107 -2.69 1.04 -6.45
C ALA A 107 -1.86 -0.17 -6.01
N VAL A 108 -0.84 -0.56 -6.79
CA VAL A 108 0.06 -1.68 -6.45
C VAL A 108 0.72 -1.47 -5.09
N ASP A 109 1.21 -0.26 -4.80
CA ASP A 109 1.89 0.04 -3.52
C ASP A 109 0.96 -0.03 -2.29
N ARG A 110 -0.36 0.01 -2.49
CA ARG A 110 -1.37 0.10 -1.42
C ARG A 110 -2.35 -1.07 -1.40
N PHE A 111 -2.20 -2.02 -2.31
CA PHE A 111 -3.13 -3.14 -2.43
C PHE A 111 -3.05 -4.03 -1.18
N ASP A 112 -4.20 -4.47 -0.70
CA ASP A 112 -4.30 -5.41 0.42
C ASP A 112 -5.08 -6.65 -0.02
N TYR A 113 -4.36 -7.76 -0.20
CA TYR A 113 -4.93 -9.04 -0.61
C TYR A 113 -5.80 -9.71 0.46
N ARG A 114 -5.67 -9.31 1.74
CA ARG A 114 -6.44 -9.91 2.84
C ARG A 114 -7.93 -9.53 2.79
N ARG A 115 -8.27 -8.48 2.03
CA ARG A 115 -9.65 -8.00 1.86
C ARG A 115 -10.47 -8.84 0.88
N GLY A 116 -9.87 -9.79 0.17
CA GLY A 116 -10.57 -10.71 -0.76
C GLY A 116 -11.10 -10.05 -2.04
N ALA A 117 -10.91 -8.73 -2.23
CA ALA A 117 -11.26 -8.04 -3.46
C ALA A 117 -10.18 -8.25 -4.53
N LYS A 118 -10.61 -8.42 -5.79
CA LYS A 118 -9.70 -8.50 -6.94
C LYS A 118 -8.91 -7.20 -7.09
N PHE A 119 -7.63 -7.30 -7.51
CA PHE A 119 -6.78 -6.13 -7.68
C PHE A 119 -7.35 -5.13 -8.70
N SER A 120 -7.92 -5.62 -9.80
CA SER A 120 -8.48 -4.78 -10.87
C SER A 120 -9.56 -3.81 -10.40
N THR A 121 -10.41 -4.23 -9.45
CA THR A 121 -11.45 -3.39 -8.86
C THR A 121 -10.83 -2.20 -8.13
N TYR A 122 -9.81 -2.46 -7.32
CA TYR A 122 -9.10 -1.42 -6.57
C TYR A 122 -8.28 -0.50 -7.48
N ALA A 123 -7.54 -1.08 -8.44
CA ALA A 123 -6.72 -0.33 -9.38
C ALA A 123 -7.53 0.61 -10.27
N THR A 124 -8.72 0.20 -10.70
CA THR A 124 -9.59 1.03 -11.55
C THR A 124 -9.92 2.37 -10.89
N TRP A 125 -10.14 2.41 -9.57
CA TRP A 125 -10.41 3.66 -8.86
C TRP A 125 -9.20 4.61 -8.93
N TRP A 126 -8.00 4.09 -8.65
CA TRP A 126 -6.77 4.89 -8.67
C TRP A 126 -6.43 5.42 -10.06
N ILE A 127 -6.58 4.59 -11.10
CA ILE A 127 -6.35 4.97 -12.49
C ILE A 127 -7.32 6.09 -12.90
N ARG A 128 -8.61 5.93 -12.61
CA ARG A 128 -9.62 6.96 -12.93
C ARG A 128 -9.33 8.27 -12.21
N LYS A 129 -8.92 8.18 -10.94
CA LYS A 129 -8.63 9.35 -10.12
C LYS A 129 -7.44 10.13 -10.66
N THR A 130 -6.31 9.47 -10.97
CA THR A 130 -5.12 10.17 -11.47
C THR A 130 -5.36 10.80 -12.84
N ILE A 131 -6.04 10.09 -13.74
CA ILE A 131 -6.43 10.63 -15.06
C ILE A 131 -7.34 11.86 -14.89
N ALA A 132 -8.33 11.80 -14.00
CA ALA A 132 -9.24 12.92 -13.77
C ALA A 132 -8.51 14.15 -13.20
N GLN A 133 -7.54 13.95 -12.30
CA GLN A 133 -6.72 15.02 -11.74
C GLN A 133 -5.84 15.67 -12.81
N ALA A 134 -5.19 14.86 -13.66
CA ALA A 134 -4.36 15.37 -14.75
C ALA A 134 -5.17 16.21 -15.75
N LEU A 135 -6.39 15.77 -16.09
CA LEU A 135 -7.32 16.53 -16.92
C LEU A 135 -7.79 17.83 -16.29
N ALA A 136 -7.85 17.92 -14.96
CA ALA A 136 -8.20 19.14 -14.25
C ALA A 136 -7.03 20.15 -14.20
N GLY A 137 -5.83 19.76 -14.66
CA GLY A 137 -4.63 20.59 -14.57
C GLY A 137 -4.16 20.80 -13.13
N GLU A 138 -4.63 19.98 -12.19
CA GLU A 138 -4.25 20.07 -10.78
C GLU A 138 -2.90 19.37 -10.60
N PRO A 139 -1.80 20.10 -10.30
CA PRO A 139 -0.55 19.46 -9.97
C PRO A 139 -0.75 18.59 -8.73
N TRP A 140 -0.02 17.48 -8.66
CA TRP A 140 0.07 16.75 -7.40
C TRP A 140 0.52 17.72 -6.31
N PRO A 141 -0.18 17.83 -5.17
CA PRO A 141 0.31 18.64 -4.08
C PRO A 141 1.69 18.12 -3.71
N ILE A 142 2.69 18.97 -3.94
CA ILE A 142 4.07 18.76 -3.53
C ILE A 142 3.99 18.53 -2.02
N SER A 143 4.41 17.36 -1.59
CA SER A 143 4.03 16.75 -0.32
C SER A 143 4.17 17.66 0.93
N VAL A 144 3.05 18.29 1.36
CA VAL A 144 2.64 18.70 2.74
C VAL A 144 1.13 19.09 2.72
N PRO A 145 0.33 18.96 3.81
CA PRO A 145 -0.50 17.77 4.08
C PRO A 145 -2.04 17.87 3.85
N ALA A 146 -2.59 16.69 3.51
CA ALA A 146 -3.83 16.06 4.01
C ALA A 146 -5.23 16.66 3.73
N VAL A 147 -5.69 16.47 2.50
CA VAL A 147 -6.93 15.68 2.29
C VAL A 147 -6.53 14.47 1.47
N GLU A 148 -6.15 13.39 2.17
CA GLU A 148 -6.17 12.07 1.54
C GLU A 148 -7.63 11.84 1.15
N ALA A 149 -7.89 11.63 -0.14
CA ALA A 149 -9.23 11.22 -0.55
C ALA A 149 -9.62 9.99 0.28
N PRO A 150 -10.87 9.93 0.77
CA PRO A 150 -11.34 8.85 1.62
C PRO A 150 -10.98 7.51 0.99
N ASP A 151 -10.55 6.57 1.83
CA ASP A 151 -10.43 5.17 1.44
C ASP A 151 -11.78 4.79 0.82
N PRO A 152 -11.88 4.18 -0.38
CA PRO A 152 -13.17 3.71 -0.89
C PRO A 152 -13.83 2.64 0.02
N SER A 153 -13.18 2.25 1.13
CA SER A 153 -13.74 1.51 2.27
C SER A 153 -14.01 2.32 3.56
N ASP A 154 -13.88 3.66 3.56
CA ASP A 154 -14.18 4.57 4.71
C ASP A 154 -15.68 4.71 5.04
N HIS A 155 -16.55 3.86 4.47
CA HIS A 155 -17.95 3.78 4.87
C HIS A 155 -18.15 2.62 5.86
N GLN A 156 -17.69 2.82 7.09
CA GLN A 156 -18.24 2.16 8.27
C GLN A 156 -18.00 3.07 9.50
N PRO A 157 -18.96 3.95 9.84
CA PRO A 157 -18.96 4.60 11.13
C PRO A 157 -19.76 3.72 12.09
N GLU A 158 -19.09 2.82 12.84
CA GLU A 158 -19.70 2.29 14.06
C GLU A 158 -18.65 1.67 15.00
N ALA A 159 -18.68 2.18 16.25
CA ALA A 159 -18.14 1.58 17.48
C ALA A 159 -16.58 1.59 17.63
N VAL A 160 -15.96 1.94 18.76
CA VAL A 160 -16.36 1.97 20.17
C VAL A 160 -15.51 3.00 20.92
N MET A 161 -16.11 3.67 21.89
CA MET A 161 -15.43 4.31 23.02
C MET A 161 -15.62 3.44 24.26
N GLU A 162 -14.55 2.84 24.78
CA GLU A 162 -14.37 2.19 26.10
C GLU A 162 -12.94 1.59 26.06
N SER A 163 -11.97 1.76 26.97
CA SER A 163 -11.92 2.29 28.32
C SER A 163 -10.46 2.74 28.59
N ALA A 164 -10.25 3.83 29.34
CA ALA A 164 -8.91 4.33 29.68
C ALA A 164 -8.03 3.31 30.43
N GLU A 165 -8.63 2.28 31.03
CA GLU A 165 -7.98 1.16 31.70
C GLU A 165 -7.39 0.13 30.72
N LEU A 166 -8.05 -0.08 29.57
CA LEU A 166 -7.55 -0.94 28.48
C LEU A 166 -6.28 -0.34 27.86
N LEU A 167 -6.22 0.99 27.75
CA LEU A 167 -5.06 1.73 27.26
C LEU A 167 -3.81 1.55 28.14
N ALA A 168 -3.99 1.45 29.47
CA ALA A 168 -2.89 1.19 30.40
C ALA A 168 -2.35 -0.25 30.26
N GLY A 169 -3.24 -1.23 30.10
CA GLY A 169 -2.88 -2.62 29.85
C GLY A 169 -2.14 -2.82 28.52
N VAL A 170 -2.62 -2.20 27.44
CA VAL A 170 -1.93 -2.20 26.14
C VAL A 170 -0.56 -1.54 26.25
N ARG A 171 -0.42 -0.42 26.96
CA ARG A 171 0.86 0.29 27.12
C ARG A 171 1.92 -0.53 27.84
N ALA A 172 1.55 -1.32 28.85
CA ALA A 172 2.45 -2.26 29.52
C ALA A 172 2.88 -3.41 28.59
N MET A 173 1.97 -3.85 27.70
CA MET A 173 2.23 -4.91 26.72
C MET A 173 3.13 -4.49 25.55
N LEU A 174 3.31 -3.17 25.32
CA LEU A 174 4.17 -2.59 24.27
C LEU A 174 5.65 -2.49 24.68
N GLY A 175 6.02 -2.83 25.92
CA GLY A 175 7.40 -2.70 26.43
C GLY A 175 8.45 -3.57 25.70
N ASP A 176 8.02 -4.61 24.99
CA ASP A 176 8.88 -5.54 24.25
C ASP A 176 8.91 -5.30 22.73
N LEU A 177 8.14 -4.33 22.23
CA LEU A 177 8.14 -4.01 20.80
C LEU A 177 9.28 -3.04 20.48
N ASP A 178 9.78 -3.12 19.24
CA ASP A 178 10.74 -2.13 18.76
C ASP A 178 10.14 -0.72 18.87
N ALA A 179 10.96 0.29 19.19
CA ALA A 179 10.49 1.64 19.50
C ALA A 179 9.63 2.26 18.37
N ARG A 180 9.88 1.86 17.12
CA ARG A 180 9.08 2.25 15.95
C ARG A 180 7.75 1.52 15.85
N GLU A 181 7.70 0.24 16.18
CA GLU A 181 6.47 -0.56 16.21
C GLU A 181 5.50 -0.04 17.27
N ALA A 182 6.02 0.28 18.46
CA ALA A 182 5.27 0.88 19.54
C ALA A 182 4.75 2.28 19.16
N GLN A 183 5.52 3.10 18.45
CA GLN A 183 5.09 4.40 17.96
C GLN A 183 3.99 4.31 16.89
N VAL A 184 4.09 3.36 15.96
CA VAL A 184 3.06 3.11 14.95
C VAL A 184 1.73 2.75 15.62
N LEU A 185 1.75 1.79 16.55
CA LEU A 185 0.54 1.40 17.28
C LEU A 185 0.02 2.53 18.17
N SER A 186 0.91 3.24 18.86
CA SER A 186 0.50 4.32 19.76
C SER A 186 -0.22 5.44 19.03
N LEU A 187 0.27 5.82 17.85
CA LEU A 187 -0.42 6.80 17.02
C LEU A 187 -1.70 6.20 16.43
N LYS A 188 -1.65 5.00 15.84
CA LYS A 188 -2.84 4.45 15.17
C LYS A 188 -4.03 4.30 16.12
N TYR A 189 -3.79 3.84 17.35
CA TYR A 189 -4.81 3.56 18.35
C TYR A 189 -4.99 4.69 19.38
N GLY A 190 -4.34 5.85 19.19
CA GLY A 190 -4.48 7.00 20.10
C GLY A 190 -3.96 6.77 21.51
N LEU A 191 -2.99 5.87 21.71
CA LEU A 191 -2.42 5.53 23.02
C LEU A 191 -1.55 6.64 23.63
N THR A 192 -1.24 7.68 22.86
CA THR A 192 -0.42 8.83 23.27
C THR A 192 -1.22 10.11 23.51
N ASP A 193 -2.13 10.45 22.60
CA ASP A 193 -2.86 11.72 22.58
C ASP A 193 -4.39 11.55 22.49
N GLY A 194 -4.88 10.31 22.65
CA GLY A 194 -6.31 9.98 22.59
C GLY A 194 -6.93 10.06 21.20
N ARG A 195 -6.13 10.34 20.16
CA ARG A 195 -6.60 10.49 18.77
C ARG A 195 -6.11 9.34 17.92
N THR A 196 -7.02 8.67 17.22
CA THR A 196 -6.65 7.67 16.23
C THR A 196 -6.16 8.35 14.96
N TYR A 197 -5.13 7.76 14.34
CA TYR A 197 -4.55 8.26 13.10
C TYR A 197 -4.66 7.21 12.00
N THR A 198 -4.97 7.64 10.78
CA THR A 198 -4.96 6.75 9.61
C THR A 198 -3.55 6.26 9.31
N ILE A 199 -3.42 5.15 8.59
CA ILE A 199 -2.13 4.60 8.16
C ILE A 199 -1.28 5.67 7.44
N GLY A 200 -1.91 6.51 6.62
CA GLY A 200 -1.26 7.63 5.95
C GLY A 200 -0.79 8.73 6.91
N GLN A 201 -1.62 9.08 7.90
CA GLN A 201 -1.28 10.07 8.91
C GLN A 201 -0.14 9.61 9.83
N VAL A 202 -0.17 8.36 10.30
CA VAL A 202 0.92 7.75 11.07
C VAL A 202 2.20 7.76 10.25
N GLY A 203 2.10 7.41 8.96
CA GLY A 203 3.25 7.34 8.07
C GLY A 203 3.93 8.69 7.90
N ARG A 204 3.14 9.75 7.68
CA ARG A 204 3.66 11.13 7.64
C ARG A 204 4.37 11.52 8.93
N ARG A 205 3.73 11.24 10.08
CA ARG A 205 4.25 11.64 11.39
C ARG A 205 5.54 10.92 11.75
N LEU A 206 5.74 9.70 11.24
CA LEU A 206 6.92 8.88 11.47
C LEU A 206 7.92 8.88 10.30
N GLY A 207 7.68 9.69 9.25
CA GLY A 207 8.53 9.75 8.07
C GLY A 207 8.62 8.44 7.27
N MET A 208 7.55 7.62 7.29
CA MET A 208 7.50 6.32 6.63
C MET A 208 6.31 6.21 5.65
N PRO A 209 6.46 5.49 4.53
CA PRO A 209 5.34 5.23 3.63
C PRO A 209 4.22 4.44 4.33
N GLY A 210 2.95 4.72 3.99
CA GLY A 210 1.80 4.05 4.65
C GLY A 210 1.82 2.52 4.57
N THR A 211 2.41 1.95 3.52
CA THR A 211 2.64 0.50 3.40
C THR A 211 3.49 -0.04 4.56
N TRP A 212 4.45 0.75 5.06
CA TRP A 212 5.27 0.40 6.23
C TRP A 212 4.52 0.48 7.54
N VAL A 213 3.69 1.51 7.71
CA VAL A 213 2.81 1.61 8.88
C VAL A 213 1.92 0.37 8.97
N ARG A 214 1.34 -0.05 7.84
CA ARG A 214 0.49 -1.24 7.76
C ARG A 214 1.26 -2.52 8.06
N LEU A 215 2.48 -2.63 7.55
CA LEU A 215 3.37 -3.78 7.81
C LEU A 215 3.77 -3.89 9.28
N LEU A 216 4.23 -2.78 9.88
CA LEU A 216 4.62 -2.71 11.28
C LEU A 216 3.42 -2.99 12.19
N GLU A 217 2.25 -2.42 11.87
CA GLU A 217 1.02 -2.73 12.58
C GLU A 217 0.69 -4.23 12.54
N ASN A 218 0.67 -4.84 11.35
CA ASN A 218 0.35 -6.25 11.18
C ASN A 218 1.34 -7.15 11.95
N ARG A 219 2.63 -6.81 11.93
CA ARG A 219 3.67 -7.52 12.68
C ARG A 219 3.45 -7.42 14.19
N SER A 220 3.17 -6.21 14.69
CA SER A 220 2.92 -5.99 16.11
C SER A 220 1.66 -6.72 16.56
N LEU A 221 0.56 -6.64 15.81
CA LEU A 221 -0.68 -7.36 16.13
C LEU A 221 -0.49 -8.89 16.07
N ALA A 222 0.28 -9.41 15.12
CA ALA A 222 0.59 -10.84 15.04
C ALA A 222 1.43 -11.31 16.25
N ARG A 223 2.44 -10.53 16.65
CA ARG A 223 3.24 -10.79 17.86
C ARG A 223 2.40 -10.73 19.13
N LEU A 224 1.50 -9.75 19.24
CA LEU A 224 0.60 -9.60 20.38
C LEU A 224 -0.35 -10.82 20.47
N ARG A 225 -0.98 -11.23 19.37
CA ARG A 225 -1.89 -12.39 19.30
C ARG A 225 -1.21 -13.74 19.56
N ALA A 226 0.09 -13.85 19.29
CA ALA A 226 0.85 -15.08 19.54
C ALA A 226 1.19 -15.29 21.03
N ARG A 227 0.97 -14.30 21.91
CA ARG A 227 1.16 -14.45 23.37
C ARG A 227 -0.10 -14.99 24.03
N LYS A 228 0.05 -16.04 24.84
CA LYS A 228 -1.05 -16.73 25.54
C LYS A 228 -1.91 -15.81 26.43
N ASP A 229 -1.38 -14.68 26.88
CA ASP A 229 -2.07 -13.73 27.79
C ASP A 229 -3.01 -12.74 27.07
N THR A 230 -3.09 -12.74 25.73
CA THR A 230 -4.01 -11.86 24.97
C THR A 230 -5.41 -12.42 24.79
N ARG A 231 -5.67 -13.64 25.27
CA ARG A 231 -6.93 -14.35 24.99
C ARG A 231 -8.12 -13.78 25.74
N GLU A 232 -7.92 -13.18 26.92
CA GLU A 232 -9.01 -12.59 27.70
C GLU A 232 -9.38 -11.17 27.25
N LEU A 233 -8.40 -10.37 26.82
CA LEU A 233 -8.61 -8.97 26.41
C LEU A 233 -9.17 -8.82 24.99
N LEU A 234 -8.89 -9.77 24.08
CA LEU A 234 -9.42 -9.75 22.71
C LEU A 234 -10.84 -10.32 22.57
N THR A 235 -11.36 -11.01 23.60
CA THR A 235 -12.78 -11.42 23.65
C THR A 235 -13.72 -10.33 24.15
N MET A 236 -13.18 -9.21 24.65
CA MET A 236 -13.94 -8.06 25.15
C MET A 236 -13.92 -6.84 24.21
N LEU A 237 -13.37 -6.99 23.00
CA LEU A 237 -13.44 -6.05 21.87
C LEU A 237 -14.35 -6.62 20.79
#